data_AF-A0A3A9UFN3-F1
#
_entry.id   AF-A0A3A9UFN3-F1
#
_cell.length_a   1.000
_cell.length_b   1.000
_cell.length_c   1.000
_cell.angle_alpha   90.00
_cell.angle_beta   90.00
_cell.angle_gamma   90.00
#
_symmetry.space_group_name_H-M   'P 1'
#
loop_
_entity.id
_entity.type
_entity.pdbx_description
1 polymer ?
#
loop_
_entity_poly.entity_id
_entity_poly.type
_entity_poly.pdbx_seq_one_letter_code
_entity_poly.pdbx_strand_id
1 'polypeptide(L)'
;MKFVTKFIVLVAISMLAAGCVTQRGMDSSESVPIETNIEKPSSGNQTNNDAVDQKDDGSGQEIKDEAEEVNGPTEVPKQKIGVFINANEFPSHTHVGTTKFNNFTKEYAYDWQIASTLFTKLKTAIEQSSRFEVVDVAPKVKGAWQLDFVVKQNNNWSFNENQNALRKSLLAAGVTKIIIVQEAPTVAITECGTYGCSEHQSEGFGLFTRSFLGTDYYIASASFDISIESLDKPVDIASQPLFKELQDDAMKNVRIEEFAPPEDFDDVTEKELAPIKDSIISYFDRLAETVAKYFSN
;
A
#
# COMPACT_ATOMS: atom_id res chain seq x y z
N MET A 1 -7.69 -0.26 5.95
CA MET A 1 -8.54 -1.47 6.20
C MET A 1 -9.71 -1.44 5.22
N LYS A 2 -10.14 -2.57 4.60
CA LYS A 2 -11.16 -2.51 3.51
C LYS A 2 -12.44 -1.76 3.90
N PHE A 3 -12.94 -0.96 2.95
CA PHE A 3 -13.98 0.06 3.11
C PHE A 3 -15.20 -0.40 3.91
N VAL A 4 -15.25 -0.02 5.18
CA VAL A 4 -16.45 -0.19 6.02
C VAL A 4 -17.39 0.99 5.74
N THR A 5 -18.28 0.83 4.75
CA THR A 5 -19.37 1.78 4.46
C THR A 5 -20.36 1.82 5.62
N LYS A 6 -20.05 2.61 6.66
CA LYS A 6 -20.87 2.73 7.88
C LYS A 6 -22.22 3.37 7.55
N PHE A 7 -23.28 2.56 7.55
CA PHE A 7 -24.66 3.05 7.55
C PHE A 7 -24.89 3.91 8.79
N ILE A 8 -25.07 5.22 8.61
CA ILE A 8 -25.43 6.14 9.69
C ILE A 8 -26.92 5.95 10.02
N VAL A 9 -27.20 5.17 11.06
CA VAL A 9 -28.54 5.08 11.66
C VAL A 9 -28.61 6.05 12.84
N LEU A 10 -29.30 7.18 12.63
CA LEU A 10 -29.59 8.16 13.68
C LEU A 10 -30.58 7.57 14.70
N VAL A 11 -30.13 7.36 15.94
CA VAL A 11 -30.97 7.07 17.10
C VAL A 11 -30.69 8.11 18.18
N ALA A 12 -31.76 8.71 18.72
CA ALA A 12 -31.66 9.83 19.65
C ALA A 12 -31.33 9.41 21.10
N ILE A 13 -30.82 10.38 21.86
CA ILE A 13 -30.30 10.23 23.22
C ILE A 13 -31.42 9.96 24.24
N SER A 14 -31.12 9.18 25.28
CA SER A 14 -31.72 9.34 26.61
C SER A 14 -30.68 9.08 27.70
N MET A 15 -30.73 9.85 28.79
CA MET A 15 -29.74 9.85 29.87
C MET A 15 -30.21 8.99 31.05
N LEU A 16 -29.29 8.38 31.82
CA LEU A 16 -29.00 8.79 33.22
C LEU A 16 -28.15 7.77 34.03
N ALA A 17 -27.17 8.34 34.76
CA ALA A 17 -26.78 8.06 36.15
C ALA A 17 -26.09 6.75 36.59
N ALA A 18 -25.37 6.91 37.72
CA ALA A 18 -24.85 5.92 38.68
C ALA A 18 -23.82 4.88 38.15
N GLY A 19 -22.55 5.09 38.51
CA GLY A 19 -21.47 4.11 38.32
C GLY A 19 -21.20 3.24 39.55
N CYS A 20 -20.11 2.48 39.51
CA CYS A 20 -19.47 1.92 40.71
C CYS A 20 -17.97 1.67 40.44
N VAL A 21 -17.15 1.67 41.49
CA VAL A 21 -15.68 1.48 41.41
C VAL A 21 -15.32 0.11 41.97
N THR A 22 -14.44 -0.61 41.27
CA THR A 22 -13.77 -1.80 41.85
C THR A 22 -12.35 -1.95 41.31
N GLN A 23 -11.35 -1.83 42.18
CA GLN A 23 -9.97 -2.22 41.88
C GLN A 23 -9.80 -3.74 42.02
N ARG A 24 -9.03 -4.34 41.10
CA ARG A 24 -8.28 -5.61 41.19
C ARG A 24 -7.55 -5.79 39.85
N GLY A 25 -6.27 -6.16 39.80
CA GLY A 25 -5.26 -6.28 40.85
C GLY A 25 -3.90 -6.51 40.18
N MET A 26 -2.80 -6.16 40.85
CA MET A 26 -1.46 -6.54 40.39
C MET A 26 -1.25 -8.02 40.67
N ASP A 27 -0.67 -8.74 39.71
CA ASP A 27 0.24 -9.85 39.98
C ASP A 27 1.30 -9.90 38.86
N SER A 28 2.54 -10.15 39.24
CA SER A 28 3.69 -10.19 38.34
C SER A 28 4.25 -11.61 38.24
N SER A 29 4.52 -12.08 37.03
CA SER A 29 5.23 -13.34 36.81
C SER A 29 6.23 -13.23 35.66
N GLU A 30 7.42 -12.70 35.95
CA GLU A 30 8.61 -13.09 35.19
C GLU A 30 8.88 -14.59 35.41
N SER A 31 9.19 -15.33 34.35
CA SER A 31 10.06 -16.51 34.43
C SER A 31 10.55 -16.91 33.05
N VAL A 32 11.76 -16.46 32.72
CA VAL A 32 12.56 -17.03 31.62
C VAL A 32 13.52 -18.06 32.22
N PRO A 33 13.54 -19.29 31.70
CA PRO A 33 14.69 -20.18 31.85
C PRO A 33 15.56 -20.11 30.59
N ILE A 34 16.78 -19.58 30.73
CA ILE A 34 17.89 -19.86 29.83
C ILE A 34 18.71 -20.97 30.49
N GLU A 35 19.09 -22.00 29.73
CA GLU A 35 20.39 -22.71 29.77
C GLU A 35 20.38 -23.68 28.55
N THR A 36 21.19 -23.48 27.50
CA THR A 36 22.61 -23.89 27.32
C THR A 36 22.87 -25.40 27.29
N ASN A 37 23.79 -25.98 26.50
CA ASN A 37 24.55 -25.59 25.29
C ASN A 37 25.37 -26.86 24.85
N ILE A 38 26.34 -26.74 23.92
CA ILE A 38 27.52 -27.61 23.72
C ILE A 38 27.32 -28.89 22.83
N GLU A 39 27.77 -28.73 21.57
CA GLU A 39 28.67 -29.62 20.78
C GLU A 39 28.28 -31.08 20.38
N LYS A 40 28.89 -31.74 19.36
CA LYS A 40 29.49 -31.36 18.03
C LYS A 40 29.71 -32.68 17.20
N PRO A 41 30.69 -32.91 16.27
CA PRO A 41 30.36 -33.47 14.95
C PRO A 41 30.98 -34.85 14.58
N SER A 42 30.44 -35.50 13.55
CA SER A 42 31.07 -36.59 12.75
C SER A 42 30.20 -36.94 11.53
N SER A 43 30.66 -37.49 10.38
CA SER A 43 31.92 -37.40 9.61
C SER A 43 31.73 -38.17 8.27
N GLY A 44 32.55 -37.88 7.25
CA GLY A 44 32.64 -38.63 5.97
C GLY A 44 31.76 -38.10 4.82
N ASN A 45 32.20 -37.98 3.56
CA ASN A 45 32.94 -38.90 2.64
C ASN A 45 32.03 -39.97 2.00
N GLN A 46 32.10 -40.31 0.70
CA GLN A 46 33.13 -40.02 -0.33
C GLN A 46 32.59 -40.19 -1.79
N THR A 47 33.22 -39.50 -2.76
CA THR A 47 33.68 -39.92 -4.13
C THR A 47 33.14 -41.22 -4.80
N ASN A 48 33.02 -41.42 -6.13
CA ASN A 48 33.54 -40.69 -7.32
C ASN A 48 32.99 -41.28 -8.68
N ASN A 49 33.27 -40.58 -9.80
CA ASN A 49 33.58 -41.11 -11.17
C ASN A 49 32.49 -41.91 -11.95
N ASP A 50 32.48 -42.11 -13.28
CA ASP A 50 33.20 -41.64 -14.51
C ASP A 50 32.25 -41.99 -15.71
N ALA A 51 32.38 -41.67 -17.02
CA ALA A 51 32.99 -40.64 -17.88
C ALA A 51 33.08 -41.25 -19.32
N VAL A 52 32.84 -40.47 -20.41
CA VAL A 52 33.38 -40.69 -21.80
C VAL A 52 32.75 -41.88 -22.63
N ASP A 53 32.56 -41.92 -23.98
CA ASP A 53 33.04 -41.13 -25.15
C ASP A 53 32.15 -41.07 -26.45
N GLN A 54 32.50 -40.12 -27.35
CA GLN A 54 32.51 -40.02 -28.85
C GLN A 54 31.53 -40.70 -29.88
N LYS A 55 31.00 -39.85 -30.82
CA LYS A 55 31.00 -39.94 -32.35
C LYS A 55 30.21 -41.05 -33.09
N ASP A 56 29.91 -41.03 -34.41
CA ASP A 56 29.93 -40.11 -35.60
C ASP A 56 29.08 -40.82 -36.73
N ASP A 57 28.72 -40.33 -37.94
CA ASP A 57 28.57 -39.02 -38.64
C ASP A 57 27.85 -39.28 -40.01
N GLY A 58 27.40 -38.25 -40.75
CA GLY A 58 27.38 -38.28 -42.23
C GLY A 58 26.05 -38.03 -42.99
N SER A 59 26.02 -36.93 -43.78
CA SER A 59 25.10 -36.61 -44.92
C SER A 59 23.59 -36.41 -44.67
N GLY A 60 22.84 -35.63 -45.45
CA GLY A 60 23.24 -34.61 -46.45
C GLY A 60 22.43 -34.60 -47.75
N GLN A 61 21.35 -33.81 -47.85
CA GLN A 61 20.71 -33.49 -49.14
C GLN A 61 19.87 -32.19 -49.09
N GLU A 62 19.94 -31.37 -50.15
CA GLU A 62 19.12 -30.16 -50.34
C GLU A 62 17.74 -30.50 -50.93
N ILE A 63 16.67 -29.87 -50.43
CA ILE A 63 15.40 -29.67 -51.17
C ILE A 63 14.99 -28.22 -50.94
N LYS A 64 14.50 -27.56 -52.00
CA LYS A 64 14.21 -26.11 -52.01
C LYS A 64 12.85 -25.77 -51.39
N ASP A 65 12.77 -24.56 -50.88
CA ASP A 65 11.58 -23.93 -50.32
C ASP A 65 10.49 -23.70 -51.38
N GLU A 66 9.23 -23.94 -51.00
CA GLU A 66 8.08 -23.15 -51.47
C GLU A 66 6.92 -23.28 -50.46
N ALA A 67 7.04 -22.55 -49.34
CA ALA A 67 6.01 -22.44 -48.31
C ALA A 67 6.05 -21.05 -47.65
N GLU A 68 5.15 -20.15 -48.05
CA GLU A 68 4.98 -18.84 -47.41
C GLU A 68 4.25 -18.97 -46.05
N GLU A 69 4.89 -19.58 -45.06
CA GLU A 69 4.52 -19.32 -43.66
C GLU A 69 4.96 -17.90 -43.28
N VAL A 70 4.09 -16.91 -43.49
CA VAL A 70 4.22 -15.57 -42.89
C VAL A 70 3.84 -15.64 -41.39
N ASN A 71 4.47 -16.56 -40.66
CA ASN A 71 4.52 -16.60 -39.20
C ASN A 71 5.49 -15.53 -38.71
N GLY A 72 5.16 -14.27 -38.99
CA GLY A 72 5.74 -13.14 -38.27
C GLY A 72 5.49 -13.34 -36.76
N PRO A 73 6.41 -12.91 -35.88
CA PRO A 73 6.27 -13.17 -34.46
C PRO A 73 5.02 -12.47 -33.91
N THR A 74 3.95 -13.24 -33.71
CA THR A 74 2.72 -12.80 -33.07
C THR A 74 3.08 -12.35 -31.65
N GLU A 75 3.26 -11.04 -31.47
CA GLU A 75 3.67 -10.46 -30.20
C GLU A 75 2.62 -10.83 -29.15
N VAL A 76 2.99 -11.73 -28.22
CA VAL A 76 2.06 -12.23 -27.21
C VAL A 76 1.59 -11.03 -26.41
N PRO A 77 0.29 -10.67 -26.46
CA PRO A 77 -0.17 -9.37 -25.99
C PRO A 77 0.17 -9.23 -24.51
N LYS A 78 0.98 -8.20 -24.20
CA LYS A 78 1.47 -7.96 -22.83
C LYS A 78 0.27 -7.91 -21.89
N GLN A 79 0.34 -8.69 -20.82
CA GLN A 79 -0.66 -8.59 -19.75
C GLN A 79 -0.58 -7.18 -19.16
N LYS A 80 -1.74 -6.58 -18.91
CA LYS A 80 -1.80 -5.21 -18.39
C LYS A 80 -2.06 -5.23 -16.89
N ILE A 81 -1.43 -4.30 -16.19
CA ILE A 81 -1.76 -3.95 -14.81
C ILE A 81 -2.49 -2.61 -14.85
N GLY A 82 -3.73 -2.61 -14.38
CA GLY A 82 -4.49 -1.39 -14.23
C GLY A 82 -4.00 -0.64 -12.99
N VAL A 83 -3.80 0.67 -13.10
CA VAL A 83 -3.58 1.54 -11.94
C VAL A 83 -4.75 2.50 -11.85
N PHE A 84 -5.30 2.63 -10.66
CA PHE A 84 -6.26 3.65 -10.29
C PHE A 84 -5.78 4.37 -9.04
N ILE A 85 -5.70 5.69 -9.10
CA ILE A 85 -5.33 6.54 -7.97
C ILE A 85 -6.43 7.57 -7.81
N ASN A 86 -7.06 7.60 -6.63
CA ASN A 86 -8.03 8.62 -6.25
C ASN A 86 -7.52 9.33 -5.00
N ALA A 87 -6.82 10.43 -5.25
CA ALA A 87 -6.35 11.39 -4.28
C ALA A 87 -6.97 12.75 -4.60
N ASN A 88 -7.07 13.61 -3.60
CA ASN A 88 -7.41 15.01 -3.76
C ASN A 88 -6.33 15.73 -4.61
N GLU A 89 -6.69 16.86 -5.21
CA GLU A 89 -5.76 17.66 -6.04
C GLU A 89 -4.69 18.35 -5.19
N PHE A 90 -5.00 18.63 -3.93
CA PHE A 90 -4.28 19.53 -3.05
C PHE A 90 -3.90 18.87 -1.72
N PRO A 91 -2.73 19.20 -1.13
CA PRO A 91 -2.36 18.75 0.20
C PRO A 91 -3.27 19.32 1.28
N SER A 92 -3.63 18.47 2.23
CA SER A 92 -4.30 18.85 3.47
C SER A 92 -3.30 19.14 4.60
N HIS A 93 -3.75 19.89 5.58
CA HIS A 93 -3.17 19.98 6.92
C HIS A 93 -4.23 19.66 7.95
N THR A 94 -4.03 18.58 8.70
CA THR A 94 -4.86 18.20 9.85
C THR A 94 -4.14 18.59 11.14
N HIS A 95 -4.70 19.56 11.88
CA HIS A 95 -4.17 20.04 13.16
C HIS A 95 -4.96 19.48 14.34
N VAL A 96 -4.27 18.89 15.31
CA VAL A 96 -4.84 18.36 16.55
C VAL A 96 -4.17 19.01 17.76
N GLY A 97 -4.84 19.99 18.33
CA GLY A 97 -4.37 20.76 19.48
C GLY A 97 -4.76 20.18 20.83
N THR A 98 -4.60 20.99 21.88
CA THR A 98 -5.01 20.66 23.26
C THR A 98 -6.53 20.68 23.47
N THR A 99 -7.31 21.27 22.57
CA THR A 99 -8.77 21.35 22.66
C THR A 99 -9.44 21.16 21.30
N LYS A 100 -10.67 20.65 21.30
CA LYS A 100 -11.49 20.56 20.08
C LYS A 100 -11.80 21.90 19.39
N PHE A 101 -11.47 23.04 20.00
CA PHE A 101 -11.76 24.37 19.46
C PHE A 101 -10.61 24.94 18.61
N ASN A 102 -9.41 24.35 18.71
CA ASN A 102 -8.28 24.68 17.86
C ASN A 102 -7.86 23.54 16.92
N ASN A 103 -8.64 22.45 16.85
CA ASN A 103 -8.50 21.43 15.81
C ASN A 103 -9.11 21.92 14.49
N PHE A 104 -8.44 21.65 13.37
CA PHE A 104 -8.96 21.94 12.04
C PHE A 104 -8.38 20.95 11.01
N THR A 105 -9.03 20.87 9.85
CA THR A 105 -8.45 20.30 8.62
C THR A 105 -8.60 21.35 7.52
N LYS A 106 -7.53 21.64 6.79
CA LYS A 106 -7.47 22.70 5.76
C LYS A 106 -6.72 22.21 4.52
N GLU A 107 -7.19 22.54 3.32
CA GLU A 107 -6.45 22.28 2.07
C GLU A 107 -5.65 23.54 1.66
N TYR A 108 -4.44 23.35 1.15
CA TYR A 108 -3.64 24.43 0.54
C TYR A 108 -3.54 24.18 -0.97
N ALA A 109 -3.94 25.17 -1.79
CA ALA A 109 -4.12 25.02 -3.24
C ALA A 109 -2.80 24.95 -4.05
N TYR A 110 -1.98 23.93 -3.76
CA TYR A 110 -0.72 23.64 -4.43
C TYR A 110 -0.85 22.32 -5.20
N ASP A 111 -0.84 22.38 -6.54
CA ASP A 111 -0.79 21.19 -7.38
C ASP A 111 0.55 20.48 -7.19
N TRP A 112 0.55 19.48 -6.31
CA TRP A 112 1.71 18.61 -6.08
C TRP A 112 1.81 17.48 -7.09
N GLN A 113 0.87 17.36 -8.03
CA GLN A 113 0.83 16.33 -9.06
C GLN A 113 0.94 14.91 -8.47
N ILE A 114 0.31 14.70 -7.31
CA ILE A 114 0.45 13.48 -6.49
C ILE A 114 0.00 12.23 -7.25
N ALA A 115 -1.20 12.27 -7.85
CA ALA A 115 -1.74 11.13 -8.57
C ALA A 115 -0.91 10.76 -9.82
N SER A 116 -0.47 11.75 -10.60
CA SER A 116 0.36 11.53 -11.79
C SER A 116 1.80 11.15 -11.44
N THR A 117 2.36 11.68 -10.34
CA THR A 117 3.68 11.30 -9.81
C THR A 117 3.69 9.84 -9.36
N LEU A 118 2.69 9.42 -8.56
CA LEU A 118 2.56 8.03 -8.12
C LEU A 118 2.28 7.09 -9.30
N PHE A 119 1.41 7.47 -10.24
CA PHE A 119 1.20 6.70 -11.48
C PHE A 119 2.51 6.50 -12.25
N THR A 120 3.31 7.56 -12.40
CA THR A 120 4.57 7.53 -13.13
C THR A 120 5.61 6.65 -12.43
N LYS A 121 5.73 6.72 -11.10
CA LYS A 121 6.61 5.84 -10.30
C LYS A 121 6.21 4.37 -10.44
N LEU A 122 4.93 4.04 -10.21
CA LEU A 122 4.38 2.69 -10.39
C LEU A 122 4.63 2.15 -11.81
N LYS A 123 4.27 2.93 -12.83
CA LYS A 123 4.46 2.58 -14.24
C LYS A 123 5.93 2.31 -14.55
N THR A 124 6.81 3.25 -14.20
CA THR A 124 8.25 3.16 -14.51
C THR A 124 8.88 1.93 -13.87
N ALA A 125 8.63 1.70 -12.57
CA ALA A 125 9.21 0.56 -11.86
C ALA A 125 8.72 -0.78 -12.42
N ILE A 126 7.41 -0.94 -12.66
CA ILE A 126 6.82 -2.19 -13.17
C ILE A 126 7.22 -2.47 -14.62
N GLU A 127 7.17 -1.48 -15.52
CA GLU A 127 7.50 -1.68 -16.94
C GLU A 127 9.00 -1.89 -17.19
N GLN A 128 9.87 -1.46 -16.26
CA GLN A 128 11.31 -1.76 -16.29
C GLN A 128 11.64 -3.13 -15.66
N SER A 129 10.91 -3.56 -14.64
CA SER A 129 11.24 -4.78 -13.87
C SER A 129 10.53 -6.05 -14.34
N SER A 130 9.51 -5.94 -15.20
CA SER A 130 8.59 -7.03 -15.52
C SER A 130 8.21 -7.08 -17.02
N ARG A 131 7.30 -7.98 -17.38
CA ARG A 131 6.71 -8.08 -18.74
C ARG A 131 5.34 -7.38 -18.87
N PHE A 132 4.86 -6.76 -17.80
CA PHE A 132 3.56 -6.11 -17.78
C PHE A 132 3.62 -4.72 -18.44
N GLU A 133 2.48 -4.30 -19.00
CA GLU A 133 2.22 -2.91 -19.38
C GLU A 133 1.33 -2.26 -18.31
N VAL A 134 1.63 -1.03 -17.91
CA VAL A 134 0.85 -0.29 -16.90
C VAL A 134 -0.05 0.73 -17.58
N VAL A 135 -1.36 0.61 -17.31
CA VAL A 135 -2.41 1.45 -17.89
C VAL A 135 -3.23 2.12 -16.79
N ASP A 136 -3.54 3.40 -17.00
CA ASP A 136 -4.55 4.10 -16.20
C ASP A 136 -5.94 3.51 -16.51
N VAL A 137 -6.70 3.18 -15.46
CA VAL A 137 -8.09 2.71 -15.58
C VAL A 137 -9.13 3.72 -15.09
N ALA A 138 -8.74 4.90 -14.58
CA ALA A 138 -9.68 5.95 -14.19
C ALA A 138 -10.71 6.31 -15.30
N PRO A 139 -10.35 6.40 -16.60
CA PRO A 139 -11.31 6.62 -17.69
C PRO A 139 -12.35 5.50 -17.88
N LYS A 140 -12.21 4.36 -17.20
CA LYS A 140 -13.13 3.21 -17.23
C LYS A 140 -13.97 3.08 -15.95
N VAL A 141 -13.78 3.96 -14.97
CA VAL A 141 -14.25 3.83 -13.59
C VAL A 141 -15.05 5.06 -13.19
N LYS A 142 -16.21 4.89 -12.54
CA LYS A 142 -17.10 5.99 -12.10
C LYS A 142 -16.83 6.46 -10.65
N GLY A 143 -15.83 5.88 -9.99
CA GLY A 143 -15.43 6.17 -8.62
C GLY A 143 -14.85 4.95 -7.92
N ALA A 144 -14.07 5.17 -6.86
CA ALA A 144 -13.34 4.11 -6.15
C ALA A 144 -14.23 2.99 -5.58
N TRP A 145 -15.50 3.30 -5.28
CA TRP A 145 -16.52 2.34 -4.84
C TRP A 145 -16.76 1.17 -5.82
N GLN A 146 -16.27 1.25 -7.06
CA GLN A 146 -16.35 0.17 -8.05
C GLN A 146 -15.19 -0.84 -8.00
N LEU A 147 -14.16 -0.62 -7.16
CA LEU A 147 -12.86 -1.28 -7.31
C LEU A 147 -12.52 -2.35 -6.26
N ASP A 148 -13.37 -2.57 -5.27
CA ASP A 148 -13.26 -3.72 -4.37
C ASP A 148 -13.71 -4.99 -5.13
N PHE A 149 -12.78 -5.64 -5.85
CA PHE A 149 -13.07 -6.84 -6.65
C PHE A 149 -12.90 -8.14 -5.85
N VAL A 150 -12.11 -8.14 -4.77
CA VAL A 150 -11.77 -9.33 -3.98
C VAL A 150 -12.13 -9.16 -2.51
N VAL A 151 -13.18 -9.88 -2.08
CA VAL A 151 -13.72 -9.84 -0.71
C VAL A 151 -13.48 -11.13 0.05
N LYS A 152 -13.23 -11.01 1.36
CA LYS A 152 -13.00 -12.16 2.25
C LYS A 152 -14.33 -12.68 2.80
N GLN A 153 -14.72 -13.90 2.40
CA GLN A 153 -15.94 -14.57 2.82
C GLN A 153 -15.61 -15.94 3.41
N ASN A 154 -16.12 -16.24 4.62
CA ASN A 154 -15.86 -17.52 5.30
C ASN A 154 -14.36 -17.88 5.36
N ASN A 155 -13.53 -16.88 5.70
CA ASN A 155 -12.06 -16.88 5.68
C ASN A 155 -11.36 -17.07 4.32
N ASN A 156 -12.08 -17.37 3.24
CA ASN A 156 -11.54 -17.49 1.89
C ASN A 156 -11.66 -16.18 1.10
N TRP A 157 -10.83 -16.00 0.07
CA TRP A 157 -11.00 -14.91 -0.90
C TRP A 157 -12.00 -15.30 -1.99
N SER A 158 -12.85 -14.34 -2.38
CA SER A 158 -13.92 -14.52 -3.36
C SER A 158 -14.11 -13.24 -4.17
N PHE A 159 -14.69 -13.32 -5.36
CA PHE A 159 -14.97 -12.12 -6.15
C PHE A 159 -16.19 -11.36 -5.61
N ASN A 160 -16.12 -10.03 -5.58
CA ASN A 160 -17.25 -9.17 -5.32
C ASN A 160 -18.16 -9.15 -6.55
N GLU A 161 -19.29 -9.86 -6.47
CA GLU A 161 -20.21 -9.99 -7.61
C GLU A 161 -20.79 -8.66 -8.10
N ASN A 162 -20.87 -7.64 -7.22
CA ASN A 162 -21.30 -6.29 -7.60
C ASN A 162 -20.36 -5.65 -8.65
N GLN A 163 -19.06 -5.94 -8.58
CA GLN A 163 -18.04 -5.40 -9.48
C GLN A 163 -17.70 -6.34 -10.65
N ASN A 164 -18.37 -7.50 -10.74
CA ASN A 164 -18.06 -8.55 -11.72
C ASN A 164 -18.21 -8.07 -13.19
N ALA A 165 -19.09 -7.09 -13.45
CA ALA A 165 -19.23 -6.46 -14.76
C ALA A 165 -17.98 -5.63 -15.15
N LEU A 166 -17.48 -4.79 -14.25
CA LEU A 166 -16.26 -4.02 -14.47
C LEU A 166 -15.03 -4.94 -14.55
N ARG A 167 -14.94 -5.95 -13.67
CA ARG A 167 -13.89 -6.98 -13.69
C ARG A 167 -13.79 -7.67 -15.06
N LYS A 168 -14.93 -8.10 -15.63
CA LYS A 168 -14.99 -8.72 -16.97
C LYS A 168 -14.59 -7.75 -18.07
N SER A 169 -14.96 -6.47 -17.98
CA SER A 169 -14.54 -5.42 -18.92
C SER A 169 -13.03 -5.15 -18.88
N LEU A 170 -12.43 -5.13 -17.69
CA LEU A 170 -10.98 -4.98 -17.50
C LEU A 170 -10.22 -6.20 -18.04
N LEU A 171 -10.65 -7.42 -17.69
CA LEU A 171 -10.10 -8.67 -18.23
C LEU A 171 -10.17 -8.73 -19.77
N ALA A 172 -11.28 -8.32 -20.36
CA ALA A 172 -11.44 -8.24 -21.82
C ALA A 172 -10.53 -7.19 -22.49
N ALA A 173 -10.07 -6.19 -21.73
CA ALA A 173 -9.04 -5.23 -22.16
C ALA A 173 -7.60 -5.69 -21.90
N GLY A 174 -7.40 -6.94 -21.46
CA GLY A 174 -6.08 -7.52 -21.14
C GLY A 174 -5.56 -7.17 -19.74
N VAL A 175 -6.35 -6.49 -18.90
CA VAL A 175 -5.97 -6.13 -17.53
C VAL A 175 -6.19 -7.34 -16.61
N THR A 176 -5.11 -7.98 -16.17
CA THR A 176 -5.17 -9.19 -15.34
C THR A 176 -5.05 -8.90 -13.85
N LYS A 177 -4.35 -7.82 -13.47
CA LYS A 177 -4.21 -7.30 -12.10
C LYS A 177 -4.59 -5.83 -12.05
N ILE A 178 -4.98 -5.34 -10.86
CA ILE A 178 -5.18 -3.92 -10.60
C ILE A 178 -4.45 -3.49 -9.33
N ILE A 179 -3.92 -2.27 -9.35
CA ILE A 179 -3.41 -1.52 -8.19
C ILE A 179 -4.36 -0.36 -7.97
N ILE A 180 -4.86 -0.22 -6.74
CA ILE A 180 -5.85 0.77 -6.32
C ILE A 180 -5.22 1.52 -5.15
N VAL A 181 -5.05 2.83 -5.30
CA VAL A 181 -4.60 3.71 -4.22
C VAL A 181 -5.68 4.76 -3.98
N GLN A 182 -6.20 4.76 -2.76
CA GLN A 182 -7.29 5.64 -2.34
C GLN A 182 -6.83 6.47 -1.16
N GLU A 183 -6.97 7.79 -1.24
CA GLU A 183 -6.80 8.65 -0.07
C GLU A 183 -7.87 8.33 0.99
N ALA A 184 -7.42 8.05 2.21
CA ALA A 184 -8.27 7.62 3.31
C ALA A 184 -7.57 7.91 4.66
N PRO A 185 -8.30 8.31 5.72
CA PRO A 185 -7.68 8.68 6.98
C PRO A 185 -6.79 7.58 7.58
N THR A 186 -5.63 7.99 8.11
CA THR A 186 -4.60 7.13 8.70
C THR A 186 -4.22 7.61 10.09
N VAL A 187 -3.79 6.71 10.98
CA VAL A 187 -3.36 7.10 12.35
C VAL A 187 -1.99 7.78 12.26
N ALA A 188 -1.97 9.10 12.45
CA ALA A 188 -0.74 9.89 12.34
C ALA A 188 0.11 9.82 13.61
N ILE A 189 -0.51 9.72 14.78
CA ILE A 189 0.18 9.49 16.05
C ILE A 189 -0.73 8.80 17.08
N THR A 190 -0.15 7.87 17.85
CA THR A 190 -0.81 7.24 18.99
C THR A 190 -0.16 7.71 20.28
N GLU A 191 -0.88 8.49 21.08
CA GLU A 191 -0.41 9.01 22.36
C GLU A 191 -0.89 8.11 23.50
N CYS A 192 0.02 7.42 24.19
CA CYS A 192 -0.30 6.56 25.33
C CYS A 192 0.02 7.24 26.67
N GLY A 193 -0.96 7.30 27.56
CA GLY A 193 -0.84 7.86 28.91
C GLY A 193 -1.48 6.98 29.99
N THR A 194 -1.59 7.49 31.21
CA THR A 194 -2.08 6.75 32.40
C THR A 194 -3.49 6.17 32.26
N TYR A 195 -4.29 6.69 31.33
CA TYR A 195 -5.68 6.27 31.09
C TYR A 195 -5.88 5.45 29.81
N GLY A 196 -4.79 5.01 29.16
CA GLY A 196 -4.80 4.30 27.89
C GLY A 196 -4.18 5.11 26.75
N CYS A 197 -4.42 4.66 25.52
CA CYS A 197 -3.89 5.32 24.31
C CYS A 197 -5.01 6.01 23.52
N SER A 198 -4.69 7.18 22.95
CA SER A 198 -5.52 7.89 21.97
C SER A 198 -4.83 7.93 20.62
N GLU A 199 -5.49 7.39 19.60
CA GLU A 199 -5.09 7.50 18.21
C GLU A 199 -5.62 8.82 17.64
N HIS A 200 -4.75 9.59 16.97
CA HIS A 200 -5.11 10.80 16.25
C HIS A 200 -4.85 10.59 14.76
N GLN A 201 -5.81 10.93 13.91
CA GLN A 201 -5.77 10.64 12.48
C GLN A 201 -5.45 11.88 11.65
N SER A 202 -4.71 11.69 10.56
CA SER A 202 -4.73 12.64 9.44
C SER A 202 -5.89 12.27 8.52
N GLU A 203 -6.68 13.26 8.09
CA GLU A 203 -7.87 13.02 7.25
C GLU A 203 -7.53 12.85 5.76
N GLY A 204 -6.35 13.30 5.34
CA GLY A 204 -5.87 13.28 3.96
C GLY A 204 -4.35 13.41 3.88
N PHE A 205 -3.78 13.37 2.67
CA PHE A 205 -2.32 13.49 2.52
C PHE A 205 -1.84 14.92 2.80
N GLY A 206 -0.59 15.06 3.21
CA GLY A 206 0.04 16.35 3.52
C GLY A 206 0.56 16.41 4.95
N LEU A 207 0.29 17.52 5.63
CA LEU A 207 0.81 17.78 6.98
C LEU A 207 -0.18 17.29 8.05
N PHE A 208 0.33 16.61 9.06
CA PHE A 208 -0.37 16.44 10.33
C PHE A 208 0.43 17.13 11.44
N THR A 209 -0.22 17.98 12.22
CA THR A 209 0.39 18.70 13.36
C THR A 209 -0.32 18.35 14.66
N ARG A 210 0.45 17.86 15.64
CA ARG A 210 -0.05 17.57 17.00
C ARG A 210 0.54 18.55 18.00
N SER A 211 -0.27 19.49 18.49
CA SER A 211 0.14 20.52 19.44
C SER A 211 -0.30 20.20 20.87
N PHE A 212 0.65 19.96 21.77
CA PHE A 212 0.39 19.60 23.16
C PHE A 212 1.35 20.29 24.14
N LEU A 213 0.80 21.11 25.05
CA LEU A 213 1.51 21.79 26.15
C LEU A 213 2.76 22.60 25.73
N GLY A 214 2.79 23.13 24.50
CA GLY A 214 3.92 23.90 23.97
C GLY A 214 4.96 23.08 23.19
N THR A 215 4.68 21.79 22.95
CA THR A 215 5.40 20.95 21.98
C THR A 215 4.51 20.70 20.77
N ASP A 216 5.06 20.85 19.57
CA ASP A 216 4.40 20.52 18.32
C ASP A 216 5.13 19.34 17.64
N TYR A 217 4.38 18.34 17.17
CA TYR A 217 4.90 17.29 16.31
C TYR A 217 4.39 17.48 14.88
N TYR A 218 5.33 17.65 13.94
CA TYR A 218 5.06 17.79 12.51
C TYR A 218 5.30 16.43 11.83
N ILE A 219 4.28 15.92 11.15
CA ILE A 219 4.26 14.58 10.58
C ILE A 219 3.85 14.69 9.12
N ALA A 220 4.68 14.17 8.22
CA ALA A 220 4.32 13.99 6.83
C ALA A 220 3.42 12.76 6.71
N SER A 221 2.19 12.96 6.25
CA SER A 221 1.17 11.93 6.18
C SER A 221 0.88 11.54 4.73
N ALA A 222 1.18 10.30 4.39
CA ALA A 222 0.78 9.64 3.16
C ALA A 222 -0.51 8.83 3.42
N SER A 223 -1.61 9.52 3.71
CA SER A 223 -2.92 8.95 4.05
C SER A 223 -3.60 8.19 2.90
N PHE A 224 -3.03 7.04 2.54
CA PHE A 224 -3.51 6.21 1.45
C PHE A 224 -3.76 4.77 1.93
N ASP A 225 -4.95 4.24 1.61
CA ASP A 225 -5.20 2.81 1.61
C ASP A 225 -4.87 2.23 0.23
N ILE A 226 -4.16 1.10 0.24
CA ILE A 226 -3.66 0.43 -0.97
C ILE A 226 -4.32 -0.93 -1.06
N SER A 227 -4.91 -1.24 -2.21
CA SER A 227 -5.24 -2.61 -2.58
C SER A 227 -4.56 -3.00 -3.89
N ILE A 228 -4.11 -4.24 -3.96
CA ILE A 228 -3.54 -4.83 -5.17
C ILE A 228 -4.31 -6.12 -5.35
N GLU A 229 -5.03 -6.26 -6.46
CA GLU A 229 -6.01 -7.33 -6.64
C GLU A 229 -5.82 -8.07 -7.95
N SER A 230 -6.05 -9.37 -7.89
CA SER A 230 -6.00 -10.28 -9.01
C SER A 230 -7.41 -10.41 -9.62
N LEU A 231 -7.56 -10.13 -10.91
CA LEU A 231 -8.87 -10.13 -11.58
C LEU A 231 -9.22 -11.50 -12.17
N ASP A 232 -8.24 -12.33 -12.54
CA ASP A 232 -8.43 -13.70 -13.05
C ASP A 232 -8.73 -14.72 -11.94
N LYS A 233 -8.09 -14.56 -10.78
CA LYS A 233 -8.28 -15.39 -9.57
C LYS A 233 -8.55 -14.48 -8.36
N PRO A 234 -9.48 -14.80 -7.45
CA PRO A 234 -9.81 -13.91 -6.33
C PRO A 234 -8.69 -13.95 -5.30
N VAL A 235 -7.72 -13.06 -5.43
CA VAL A 235 -6.56 -12.94 -4.54
C VAL A 235 -6.27 -11.47 -4.28
N ASP A 236 -6.27 -11.10 -3.01
CA ASP A 236 -5.75 -9.83 -2.52
C ASP A 236 -4.23 -9.96 -2.38
N ILE A 237 -3.49 -9.37 -3.32
CA ILE A 237 -2.03 -9.39 -3.39
C ILE A 237 -1.44 -8.53 -2.26
N ALA A 238 -2.09 -7.42 -1.91
CA ALA A 238 -1.66 -6.53 -0.83
C ALA A 238 -1.74 -7.18 0.57
N SER A 239 -2.51 -8.26 0.72
CA SER A 239 -2.56 -9.08 1.95
C SER A 239 -1.31 -9.93 2.21
N GLN A 240 -0.35 -10.00 1.27
CA GLN A 240 0.90 -10.76 1.44
C GLN A 240 1.91 -10.04 2.35
N PRO A 241 2.79 -10.77 3.08
CA PRO A 241 3.75 -10.17 4.01
C PRO A 241 4.66 -9.09 3.41
N LEU A 242 4.98 -9.19 2.11
CA LEU A 242 5.79 -8.21 1.37
C LEU A 242 5.20 -6.79 1.39
N PHE A 243 3.87 -6.65 1.45
CA PHE A 243 3.17 -5.38 1.44
C PHE A 243 2.75 -4.90 2.84
N LYS A 244 3.06 -5.66 3.90
CA LYS A 244 2.61 -5.34 5.26
C LYS A 244 3.12 -3.98 5.73
N GLU A 245 4.40 -3.69 5.52
CA GLU A 245 5.03 -2.43 5.94
C GLU A 245 4.38 -1.22 5.25
N LEU A 246 4.01 -1.33 3.99
CA LEU A 246 3.32 -0.25 3.24
C LEU A 246 1.88 0.00 3.72
N GLN A 247 1.27 -0.94 4.44
CA GLN A 247 -0.02 -0.71 5.10
C GLN A 247 0.11 -0.23 6.55
N ASP A 248 1.33 -0.19 7.11
CA ASP A 248 1.59 0.22 8.49
C ASP A 248 1.46 1.75 8.63
N ASP A 249 0.69 2.21 9.61
CA ASP A 249 0.49 3.64 9.85
C ASP A 249 1.82 4.37 10.14
N ALA A 250 2.81 3.72 10.77
CA ALA A 250 4.12 4.32 11.04
C ALA A 250 5.02 4.47 9.78
N MET A 251 4.73 3.71 8.71
CA MET A 251 5.39 3.86 7.40
C MET A 251 4.74 4.97 6.57
N LYS A 252 3.43 5.19 6.75
CA LYS A 252 2.66 6.25 6.10
C LYS A 252 2.85 7.61 6.77
N ASN A 253 3.16 7.64 8.06
CA ASN A 253 3.17 8.85 8.88
C ASN A 253 4.57 9.10 9.48
N VAL A 254 5.39 9.86 8.77
CA VAL A 254 6.79 10.10 9.11
C VAL A 254 6.93 11.44 9.84
N ARG A 255 7.31 11.41 11.12
CA ARG A 255 7.65 12.63 11.86
C ARG A 255 8.90 13.30 11.29
N ILE A 256 8.82 14.60 11.05
CA ILE A 256 9.92 15.41 10.54
C ILE A 256 10.54 16.17 11.72
N GLU A 257 11.64 15.65 12.26
CA GLU A 257 12.25 16.16 13.51
C GLU A 257 12.83 17.58 13.40
N GLU A 258 13.34 17.97 12.23
CA GLU A 258 13.88 19.31 11.95
C GLU A 258 12.89 20.15 11.10
N PHE A 259 11.59 19.94 11.26
CA PHE A 259 10.59 20.78 10.60
C PHE A 259 10.57 22.19 11.21
N ALA A 260 10.69 23.22 10.36
CA ALA A 260 10.50 24.60 10.80
C ALA A 260 9.00 24.85 11.05
N PRO A 261 8.59 25.29 12.26
CA PRO A 261 7.21 25.70 12.51
C PRO A 261 6.79 26.80 11.52
N PRO A 262 5.60 26.69 10.89
CA PRO A 262 5.13 27.72 9.96
C PRO A 262 4.94 29.07 10.64
N GLU A 263 5.12 30.17 9.89
CA GLU A 263 4.87 31.52 10.44
C GLU A 263 3.38 31.77 10.73
N ASP A 264 2.49 31.19 9.91
CA ASP A 264 1.05 31.12 10.16
C ASP A 264 0.49 29.76 9.70
N PHE A 265 -0.25 29.08 10.57
CA PHE A 265 -0.93 27.83 10.22
C PHE A 265 -2.10 28.03 9.24
N ASP A 266 -2.65 29.25 9.14
CA ASP A 266 -3.65 29.59 8.15
C ASP A 266 -3.07 29.87 6.74
N ASP A 267 -1.76 30.13 6.58
CA ASP A 267 -1.15 30.44 5.27
C ASP A 267 0.23 29.76 5.07
N VAL A 268 0.32 28.47 5.44
CA VAL A 268 1.55 27.66 5.30
C VAL A 268 1.94 27.54 3.83
N THR A 269 3.13 28.01 3.47
CA THR A 269 3.58 28.09 2.08
C THR A 269 4.00 26.73 1.51
N GLU A 270 3.95 26.57 0.18
CA GLU A 270 4.46 25.35 -0.49
C GLU A 270 5.93 25.07 -0.13
N LYS A 271 6.72 26.12 0.14
CA LYS A 271 8.12 26.01 0.53
C LYS A 271 8.28 25.40 1.94
N GLU A 272 7.44 25.79 2.89
CA GLU A 272 7.44 25.19 4.24
C GLU A 272 6.97 23.73 4.18
N LEU A 273 6.04 23.41 3.28
CA LEU A 273 5.56 22.04 3.06
C LEU A 273 6.49 21.16 2.19
N ALA A 274 7.59 21.68 1.65
CA ALA A 274 8.48 20.88 0.79
C ALA A 274 9.01 19.58 1.45
N PRO A 275 9.45 19.56 2.74
CA PRO A 275 9.85 18.32 3.40
C PRO A 275 8.70 17.30 3.56
N ILE A 276 7.46 17.77 3.63
CA ILE A 276 6.25 16.95 3.69
C ILE A 276 6.02 16.25 2.34
N LYS A 277 6.09 17.02 1.25
CA LYS A 277 6.00 16.56 -0.14
C LYS A 277 7.07 15.50 -0.44
N ASP A 278 8.33 15.77 -0.08
CA ASP A 278 9.46 14.86 -0.30
C ASP A 278 9.31 13.53 0.47
N SER A 279 8.79 13.57 1.69
CA SER A 279 8.53 12.36 2.49
C SER A 279 7.42 11.49 1.88
N ILE A 280 6.31 12.09 1.44
CA ILE A 280 5.22 11.39 0.74
C ILE A 280 5.70 10.81 -0.59
N ILE A 281 6.54 11.54 -1.32
CA ILE A 281 7.20 11.06 -2.55
C ILE A 281 8.10 9.85 -2.27
N SER A 282 8.84 9.83 -1.16
CA SER A 282 9.65 8.68 -0.74
C SER A 282 8.82 7.44 -0.40
N TYR A 283 7.65 7.61 0.21
CA TYR A 283 6.68 6.52 0.41
C TYR A 283 6.20 5.94 -0.94
N PHE A 284 5.95 6.79 -1.95
CA PHE A 284 5.59 6.33 -3.29
C PHE A 284 6.71 5.57 -4.01
N ASP A 285 7.98 5.92 -3.79
CA ASP A 285 9.11 5.14 -4.32
C ASP A 285 9.17 3.74 -3.68
N ARG A 286 9.06 3.64 -2.35
CA ARG A 286 9.03 2.33 -1.65
C ARG A 286 7.85 1.47 -2.11
N LEU A 287 6.69 2.08 -2.35
CA LEU A 287 5.52 1.41 -2.91
C LEU A 287 5.84 0.89 -4.33
N ALA A 288 6.37 1.74 -5.22
CA ALA A 288 6.70 1.34 -6.58
C ALA A 288 7.77 0.24 -6.65
N GLU A 289 8.84 0.34 -5.86
CA GLU A 289 9.89 -0.69 -5.74
C GLU A 289 9.32 -2.03 -5.26
N THR A 290 8.47 -2.02 -4.23
CA THR A 290 7.89 -3.24 -3.65
C THR A 290 6.91 -3.92 -4.61
N VAL A 291 6.10 -3.12 -5.32
CA VAL A 291 5.18 -3.59 -6.36
C VAL A 291 5.93 -4.15 -7.56
N ALA A 292 6.95 -3.45 -8.05
CA ALA A 292 7.82 -3.91 -9.13
C ALA A 292 8.53 -5.23 -8.76
N LYS A 293 9.10 -5.31 -7.55
CA LYS A 293 9.70 -6.52 -6.99
C LYS A 293 8.70 -7.68 -6.93
N TYR A 294 7.42 -7.45 -6.63
CA TYR A 294 6.42 -8.50 -6.67
C TYR A 294 6.16 -9.01 -8.10
N PHE A 295 6.03 -8.12 -9.09
CA PHE A 295 5.73 -8.48 -10.48
C PHE A 295 6.94 -8.91 -11.33
N SER A 296 8.16 -8.85 -10.79
CA SER A 296 9.37 -9.42 -11.41
C SER A 296 9.55 -10.93 -11.22
N ASN A 297 8.79 -11.57 -10.33
CA ASN A 297 8.89 -12.99 -9.98
C ASN A 297 7.78 -13.84 -10.65
#